data_AF-A0A7S2N0M5-F1
#
_entry.id   AF-A0A7S2N0M5-F1
#
_cell.length_a   1.000
_cell.length_b   1.000
_cell.length_c   1.000
_cell.angle_alpha   90.00
_cell.angle_beta   90.00
_cell.angle_gamma   90.00
#
_symmetry.space_group_name_H-M   'P 1'
#
loop_
_entity.id
_entity.type
_entity.pdbx_description
1 polymer ?
#
loop_
_entity_poly.entity_id
_entity_poly.type
_entity_poly.pdbx_seq_one_letter_code
_entity_poly.pdbx_strand_id
1 'polypeptide(L)'
;CFIGAVLIFFSWYPKMLRNVYIGDDSQIYGIAWVSIRQYIPAPGFMLLSIITTVPSQQATLMDQFCVVLHLVGAAMLFVGYFVCEAHTIGWGPFHGGLPNGLVLDTTHGRRRRKLCISIIALFYSAFCVFQVILVLPVFPEEHYDQWEYPPGNNSTYAKKRLVNTASWDVKMIKIASYASEVVAGVFLILSHLVIWYGCEERHYDLPEQLSRLRDPDEDESGDSSSE
;
A
#
# COMPACT_ATOMS: atom_id res chain seq x y z
N CYS A 1 9.58 -1.94 -9.91
CA CYS A 1 9.03 -1.41 -8.64
C CYS A 1 9.62 -0.05 -8.29
N PHE A 2 10.93 0.06 -8.04
CA PHE A 2 11.56 1.32 -7.62
C PHE A 2 11.27 2.53 -8.52
N ILE A 3 11.50 2.42 -9.83
CA ILE A 3 11.23 3.50 -10.79
C ILE A 3 9.76 3.93 -10.74
N GLY A 4 8.83 2.97 -10.68
CA GLY A 4 7.40 3.26 -10.54
C GLY A 4 7.07 4.02 -9.25
N ALA A 5 7.70 3.65 -8.12
CA ALA A 5 7.56 4.36 -6.87
C ALA A 5 8.07 5.81 -6.95
N VAL A 6 9.22 6.02 -7.61
CA VAL A 6 9.79 7.35 -7.88
C VAL A 6 8.85 8.20 -8.73
N LEU A 7 8.29 7.62 -9.81
CA LEU A 7 7.32 8.31 -10.66
C LEU A 7 6.05 8.70 -9.89
N ILE A 8 5.50 7.80 -9.07
CA ILE A 8 4.37 8.10 -8.19
C ILE A 8 4.74 9.23 -7.22
N PHE A 9 5.94 9.19 -6.65
CA PHE A 9 6.40 10.21 -5.72
C PHE A 9 6.49 11.61 -6.35
N PHE A 10 7.06 11.73 -7.54
CA PHE A 10 7.21 13.03 -8.21
C PHE A 10 5.99 13.47 -9.02
N SER A 11 4.98 12.61 -9.19
CA SER A 11 3.75 12.97 -9.92
C SER A 11 2.88 14.01 -9.21
N TRP A 12 3.06 14.19 -7.90
CA TRP A 12 2.17 15.00 -7.05
C TRP A 12 0.68 14.64 -7.22
N TYR A 13 0.37 13.40 -7.64
CA TYR A 13 -0.99 12.98 -7.98
C TYR A 13 -2.04 13.24 -6.88
N PRO A 14 -1.72 13.17 -5.56
CA PRO A 14 -2.71 13.49 -4.53
C PRO A 14 -3.21 14.94 -4.57
N LYS A 15 -2.39 15.87 -5.10
CA LYS A 15 -2.74 17.28 -5.28
C LYS A 15 -3.30 17.59 -6.67
N MET A 16 -2.93 16.80 -7.67
CA MET A 16 -3.24 17.09 -9.08
C MET A 16 -4.50 16.40 -9.59
N LEU A 17 -4.93 15.30 -8.97
CA LEU A 17 -6.07 14.51 -9.44
C LEU A 17 -7.29 14.71 -8.54
N ARG A 18 -8.39 15.24 -9.09
CA ARG A 18 -9.63 15.54 -8.36
C ARG A 18 -10.26 14.32 -7.72
N ASN A 19 -10.11 13.14 -8.33
CA ASN A 19 -10.67 11.91 -7.78
C ASN A 19 -9.96 11.41 -6.51
N VAL A 20 -8.79 11.94 -6.15
CA VAL A 20 -8.08 11.61 -4.89
C VAL A 20 -7.86 12.81 -3.98
N TYR A 21 -7.99 14.03 -4.50
CA TYR A 21 -7.91 15.24 -3.72
C TYR A 21 -9.14 15.36 -2.79
N ILE A 22 -8.90 15.70 -1.53
CA ILE A 22 -9.94 15.81 -0.50
C ILE A 22 -9.94 17.16 0.21
N GLY A 23 -9.28 18.16 -0.38
CA GLY A 23 -9.09 19.48 0.23
C GLY A 23 -7.89 19.56 1.17
N ASP A 24 -7.38 20.79 1.35
CA ASP A 24 -6.27 21.09 2.27
C ASP A 24 -6.70 21.17 3.74
N ASP A 25 -8.01 21.34 3.98
CA ASP A 25 -8.62 21.36 5.31
C ASP A 25 -8.72 19.96 5.93
N SER A 26 -8.59 18.91 5.11
CA SER A 26 -8.58 17.54 5.61
C SER A 26 -7.22 17.21 6.23
N GLN A 27 -7.14 17.31 7.56
CA GLN A 27 -5.89 17.18 8.32
C GLN A 27 -6.01 16.19 9.48
N ILE A 28 -4.89 15.55 9.84
CA ILE A 28 -4.73 14.76 11.06
C ILE A 28 -3.51 15.29 11.82
N TYR A 29 -3.71 15.74 13.06
CA TYR A 29 -2.68 16.39 13.88
C TYR A 29 -1.93 17.54 13.17
N GLY A 30 -2.66 18.34 12.37
CA GLY A 30 -2.10 19.47 11.60
C GLY A 30 -1.35 19.08 10.33
N ILE A 31 -1.34 17.79 9.96
CA ILE A 31 -0.74 17.32 8.71
C ILE A 31 -1.87 17.05 7.72
N ALA A 32 -1.81 17.69 6.55
CA ALA A 32 -2.76 17.44 5.47
C ALA A 32 -2.70 15.98 5.01
N TRP A 33 -3.86 15.34 4.88
CA TRP A 33 -3.99 13.96 4.41
C TRP A 33 -3.33 13.73 3.05
N VAL A 34 -3.39 14.75 2.19
CA VAL A 34 -2.76 14.76 0.87
C VAL A 34 -1.24 14.58 0.98
N SER A 35 -0.61 15.17 2.01
CA SER A 35 0.82 14.99 2.30
C SER A 35 1.11 13.58 2.80
N ILE A 36 0.29 13.03 3.69
CA ILE A 36 0.44 11.65 4.19
C ILE A 36 0.39 10.65 3.01
N ARG A 37 -0.56 10.85 2.10
CA ARG A 37 -0.70 10.04 0.89
C ARG A 37 0.49 10.15 -0.07
N GLN A 38 1.17 11.28 -0.09
CA GLN A 38 2.36 11.49 -0.92
C GLN A 38 3.63 10.87 -0.31
N TYR A 39 3.81 11.02 1.01
CA TYR A 39 5.06 10.70 1.70
C TYR A 39 5.07 9.35 2.42
N ILE A 40 3.94 8.63 2.50
CA ILE A 40 3.91 7.29 3.12
C ILE A 40 3.97 6.16 2.08
N PRO A 41 3.00 5.98 1.17
CA PRO A 41 2.97 4.79 0.31
C PRO A 41 4.13 4.73 -0.69
N ALA A 42 4.46 5.84 -1.34
CA ALA A 42 5.52 5.88 -2.36
C ALA A 42 6.90 5.60 -1.77
N PRO A 43 7.34 6.27 -0.69
CA PRO A 43 8.59 5.91 -0.02
C PRO A 43 8.59 4.49 0.57
N GLY A 44 7.45 4.02 1.09
CA GLY A 44 7.29 2.61 1.50
C GLY A 44 7.56 1.63 0.34
N PHE A 45 7.05 1.93 -0.85
CA PHE A 45 7.28 1.13 -2.05
C PHE A 45 8.76 1.19 -2.51
N MET A 46 9.42 2.34 -2.38
CA MET A 46 10.85 2.46 -2.66
C MET A 46 11.67 1.57 -1.72
N LEU A 47 11.43 1.65 -0.41
CA LEU A 47 12.11 0.83 0.60
C LEU A 47 11.94 -0.68 0.33
N LEU A 48 10.71 -1.11 0.05
CA LEU A 48 10.41 -2.51 -0.29
C LEU A 48 11.15 -3.02 -1.51
N SER A 49 11.34 -2.15 -2.50
CA SER A 49 11.97 -2.54 -3.75
C SER A 49 13.49 -2.61 -3.71
N ILE A 50 14.13 -1.93 -2.75
CA ILE A 50 15.59 -1.84 -2.62
C ILE A 50 16.10 -2.78 -1.54
N ILE A 51 15.44 -2.79 -0.39
CA ILE A 51 15.90 -3.53 0.78
C ILE A 51 15.38 -4.96 0.64
N THR A 52 16.27 -5.94 0.59
CA THR A 52 15.89 -7.35 0.58
C THR A 52 16.01 -7.93 1.99
N THR A 53 15.26 -8.99 2.27
CA THR A 53 15.33 -9.72 3.54
C THR A 53 16.14 -10.99 3.37
N VAL A 54 16.78 -11.44 4.44
CA VAL A 54 17.47 -12.74 4.49
C VAL A 54 16.73 -13.67 5.46
N PRO A 55 16.85 -14.99 5.27
CA PRO A 55 16.30 -15.95 6.23
C PRO A 55 16.83 -15.69 7.65
N SER A 56 15.94 -15.70 8.64
CA SER A 56 16.28 -15.38 10.05
C SER A 56 17.42 -16.25 10.60
N GLN A 57 17.51 -17.51 10.19
CA GLN A 57 18.56 -18.46 10.59
C GLN A 57 19.96 -18.09 10.08
N GLN A 58 20.05 -17.20 9.10
CA GLN A 58 21.31 -16.69 8.54
C GLN A 58 21.53 -15.20 8.83
N ALA A 59 20.58 -14.54 9.47
CA ALA A 59 20.59 -13.10 9.65
C ALA A 59 21.63 -12.67 10.69
N THR A 60 22.58 -11.85 10.26
CA THR A 60 23.46 -11.08 11.16
C THR A 60 22.71 -9.91 11.79
N LEU A 61 23.32 -9.20 12.74
CA LEU A 61 22.73 -7.99 13.33
C LEU A 61 22.38 -6.93 12.26
N MET A 62 23.24 -6.77 11.25
CA MET A 62 22.99 -5.80 10.19
C MET A 62 21.88 -6.27 9.25
N ASP A 63 21.75 -7.58 9.03
CA ASP A 63 20.63 -8.13 8.29
C ASP A 63 19.30 -7.95 9.04
N GLN A 64 19.29 -8.10 10.36
CA GLN A 64 18.10 -7.83 11.18
C GLN A 64 17.65 -6.37 11.06
N PHE A 65 18.60 -5.44 11.03
CA PHE A 65 18.30 -4.03 10.76
C PHE A 65 17.65 -3.84 9.38
N CYS A 66 18.19 -4.46 8.33
CA CYS A 66 17.58 -4.46 6.99
C CYS A 66 16.17 -5.08 6.99
N VAL A 67 15.96 -6.18 7.72
CA VAL A 67 14.63 -6.79 7.87
C VAL A 67 13.64 -5.81 8.52
N VAL A 68 14.04 -5.10 9.59
CA VAL A 68 13.19 -4.08 10.22
C VAL A 68 12.84 -2.96 9.25
N LEU A 69 13.83 -2.43 8.51
CA LEU A 69 13.57 -1.38 7.51
C LEU A 69 12.63 -1.87 6.39
N HIS A 70 12.78 -3.12 5.94
CA HIS A 70 11.88 -3.72 4.97
C HIS A 70 10.45 -3.81 5.52
N LEU A 71 10.27 -4.26 6.77
CA LEU A 71 8.97 -4.33 7.42
C LEU A 71 8.33 -2.95 7.61
N VAL A 72 9.13 -1.92 7.93
CA VAL A 72 8.66 -0.53 7.97
C VAL A 72 8.18 -0.08 6.59
N GLY A 73 8.96 -0.36 5.54
CA GLY A 73 8.53 -0.12 4.16
C GLY A 73 7.21 -0.82 3.84
N ALA A 74 7.03 -2.06 4.31
CA ALA A 74 5.84 -2.87 4.03
C ALA A 74 4.61 -2.25 4.71
N ALA A 75 4.76 -1.84 5.97
CA ALA A 75 3.71 -1.15 6.71
C ALA A 75 3.35 0.19 6.06
N MET A 76 4.34 0.99 5.67
CA MET A 76 4.10 2.24 4.94
C MET A 76 3.37 2.00 3.62
N LEU A 77 3.76 0.99 2.85
CA LEU A 77 3.10 0.66 1.59
C LEU A 77 1.69 0.13 1.82
N PHE A 78 1.49 -0.97 2.53
CA PHE A 78 0.20 -1.64 2.62
C PHE A 78 -0.76 -0.93 3.57
N VAL A 79 -0.33 -0.70 4.82
CA VAL A 79 -1.18 -0.06 5.83
C VAL A 79 -1.34 1.42 5.52
N GLY A 80 -0.25 2.11 5.19
CA GLY A 80 -0.30 3.53 4.84
C GLY A 80 -1.15 3.81 3.60
N TYR A 81 -1.01 3.01 2.52
CA TYR A 81 -1.89 3.14 1.36
C TYR A 81 -3.35 2.85 1.71
N PHE A 82 -3.61 1.75 2.41
CA PHE A 82 -4.96 1.37 2.81
C PHE A 82 -5.65 2.48 3.60
N VAL A 83 -5.00 3.04 4.62
CA VAL A 83 -5.59 4.11 5.45
C VAL A 83 -5.85 5.36 4.62
N CYS A 84 -4.87 5.82 3.83
CA CYS A 84 -5.03 7.00 2.98
C CYS A 84 -6.17 6.83 1.97
N GLU A 85 -6.23 5.69 1.29
CA GLU A 85 -7.25 5.45 0.27
C GLU A 85 -8.64 5.19 0.89
N ALA A 86 -8.72 4.45 2.00
CA ALA A 86 -9.95 4.23 2.73
C ALA A 86 -10.55 5.55 3.24
N HIS A 87 -9.70 6.46 3.73
CA HIS A 87 -10.09 7.81 4.10
C HIS A 87 -10.60 8.59 2.88
N THR A 88 -9.83 8.64 1.79
CA THR A 88 -10.20 9.36 0.56
C THR A 88 -11.55 8.92 -0.02
N ILE A 89 -11.89 7.62 0.03
CA ILE A 89 -13.14 7.12 -0.57
C ILE A 89 -14.29 6.97 0.45
N GLY A 90 -14.05 7.24 1.74
CA GLY A 90 -15.02 7.02 2.82
C GLY A 90 -15.39 5.55 2.98
N TRP A 91 -14.39 4.67 3.09
CA TRP A 91 -14.58 3.23 3.29
C TRP A 91 -14.61 2.88 4.79
N GLY A 92 -15.53 2.00 5.19
CA GLY A 92 -15.63 1.49 6.56
C GLY A 92 -15.81 2.61 7.60
N PRO A 93 -14.92 2.74 8.61
CA PRO A 93 -15.05 3.73 9.68
C PRO A 93 -14.91 5.18 9.21
N PHE A 94 -14.40 5.41 7.98
CA PHE A 94 -14.22 6.75 7.42
C PHE A 94 -15.45 7.29 6.68
N HIS A 95 -16.60 6.61 6.73
CA HIS A 95 -17.77 6.98 5.91
C HIS A 95 -18.31 8.40 6.17
N GLY A 96 -18.13 8.94 7.38
CA GLY A 96 -18.63 10.27 7.78
C GLY A 96 -17.58 11.38 7.81
N GLY A 97 -16.32 11.10 7.45
CA GLY A 97 -15.21 12.07 7.58
C GLY A 97 -15.04 13.01 6.39
N LEU A 98 -15.74 12.77 5.27
CA LEU A 98 -15.60 13.57 4.05
C LEU A 98 -16.72 14.63 4.00
N PRO A 99 -16.38 15.93 3.86
CA PRO A 99 -17.38 16.95 3.59
C PRO A 99 -18.13 16.61 2.30
N ASN A 100 -19.46 16.62 2.38
CA ASN A 100 -20.33 16.31 1.24
C ASN A 100 -19.98 17.25 0.07
N GLY A 101 -19.68 16.68 -1.11
CA GLY A 101 -19.46 17.44 -2.34
C GLY A 101 -18.00 17.68 -2.76
N LEU A 102 -17.00 17.41 -1.90
CA LEU A 102 -15.59 17.66 -2.27
C LEU A 102 -14.99 16.63 -3.23
N VAL A 103 -15.47 15.38 -3.18
CA VAL A 103 -14.92 14.31 -4.03
C VAL A 103 -15.72 14.24 -5.33
N LEU A 104 -15.18 14.88 -6.37
CA LEU A 104 -15.62 14.73 -7.76
C LEU A 104 -15.12 13.39 -8.31
N ASP A 105 -15.73 12.29 -7.87
CA ASP A 105 -15.46 10.95 -8.42
C ASP A 105 -16.75 10.35 -8.98
N THR A 106 -16.65 9.78 -10.17
CA THR A 106 -17.74 9.02 -10.77
C THR A 106 -18.15 7.87 -9.85
N THR A 107 -19.44 7.57 -9.79
CA THR A 107 -19.95 6.46 -8.95
C THR A 107 -19.27 5.12 -9.28
N HIS A 108 -18.93 4.90 -10.55
CA HIS A 108 -18.24 3.71 -11.02
C HIS A 108 -16.77 3.65 -10.58
N GLY A 109 -16.03 4.76 -10.67
CA GLY A 109 -14.63 4.86 -10.21
C GLY A 109 -14.54 4.55 -8.72
N ARG A 110 -15.37 5.21 -7.91
CA ARG A 110 -15.45 5.00 -6.46
C ARG A 110 -15.75 3.55 -6.09
N ARG A 111 -16.69 2.89 -6.79
CA ARG A 111 -17.03 1.49 -6.54
C ARG A 111 -15.86 0.54 -6.81
N ARG A 112 -15.12 0.76 -7.91
CA ARG A 112 -13.93 -0.04 -8.25
C ARG A 112 -12.82 0.14 -7.22
N ARG A 113 -12.58 1.37 -6.76
CA ARG A 113 -11.60 1.68 -5.71
C ARG A 113 -11.95 1.02 -4.38
N LYS A 114 -13.23 1.08 -3.97
CA LYS A 114 -13.74 0.36 -2.78
C LYS A 114 -13.52 -1.15 -2.90
N LEU A 115 -13.75 -1.73 -4.08
CA LEU A 115 -13.47 -3.14 -4.33
C LEU A 115 -11.98 -3.47 -4.16
N CYS A 116 -11.09 -2.69 -4.79
CA CYS A 116 -9.65 -2.87 -4.67
C CYS A 116 -9.19 -2.83 -3.21
N ILE A 117 -9.63 -1.82 -2.45
CA ILE A 117 -9.27 -1.66 -1.03
C ILE A 117 -9.81 -2.79 -0.16
N SER A 118 -11.03 -3.27 -0.43
CA SER A 118 -11.60 -4.40 0.31
C SER A 118 -10.79 -5.69 0.08
N ILE A 119 -10.33 -5.92 -1.15
CA ILE A 119 -9.48 -7.07 -1.49
C ILE A 119 -8.09 -6.93 -0.86
N ILE A 120 -7.47 -5.74 -0.93
CA ILE A 120 -6.20 -5.46 -0.25
C ILE A 120 -6.32 -5.75 1.24
N ALA A 121 -7.36 -5.23 1.91
CA ALA A 121 -7.58 -5.44 3.34
C ALA A 121 -7.73 -6.93 3.68
N LEU A 122 -8.59 -7.64 2.95
CA LEU A 122 -8.83 -9.07 3.18
C LEU A 122 -7.54 -9.90 3.05
N PHE A 123 -6.83 -9.77 1.94
CA PHE A 123 -5.64 -10.58 1.66
C PHE A 123 -4.45 -10.17 2.52
N TYR A 124 -4.28 -8.89 2.83
CA TYR A 124 -3.23 -8.45 3.74
C TYR A 124 -3.51 -8.90 5.19
N SER A 125 -4.76 -8.88 5.64
CA SER A 125 -5.13 -9.48 6.93
C SER A 125 -4.86 -10.99 6.96
N ALA A 126 -5.18 -11.72 5.88
CA ALA A 126 -4.86 -13.14 5.77
C ALA A 126 -3.34 -13.38 5.85
N PHE A 127 -2.55 -12.59 5.14
CA PHE A 127 -1.09 -12.60 5.23
C PHE A 127 -0.60 -12.43 6.67
N CYS A 128 -1.08 -11.40 7.38
CA CYS A 128 -0.70 -11.18 8.78
C CYS A 128 -1.06 -12.36 9.68
N VAL A 129 -2.24 -12.97 9.51
CA VAL A 129 -2.64 -14.16 10.27
C VAL A 129 -1.70 -15.34 9.98
N PHE A 130 -1.37 -15.60 8.71
CA PHE A 130 -0.43 -16.66 8.36
C PHE A 130 0.98 -16.40 8.91
N GLN A 131 1.45 -15.16 8.91
CA GLN A 131 2.73 -14.79 9.53
C GLN A 131 2.73 -15.07 11.03
N VAL A 132 1.65 -14.72 11.74
CA VAL A 132 1.52 -15.05 13.17
C VAL A 132 1.55 -16.57 13.39
N ILE A 133 0.81 -17.34 12.59
CA ILE A 133 0.82 -18.81 12.67
C ILE A 133 2.22 -19.38 12.42
N LEU A 134 2.97 -18.83 11.47
CA LEU A 134 4.33 -19.29 11.14
C LEU A 134 5.37 -18.92 12.21
N VAL A 135 5.15 -17.84 12.96
CA VAL A 135 6.04 -17.39 14.04
C VAL A 135 5.75 -18.13 15.35
N LEU A 136 4.49 -18.47 15.61
CA LEU A 136 4.10 -19.24 16.79
C LEU A 136 4.49 -20.72 16.62
N PRO A 137 4.90 -21.41 17.69
CA PRO A 137 5.26 -22.83 17.65
C PRO A 137 4.00 -23.71 17.62
N VAL A 138 3.20 -23.57 16.56
CA VAL A 138 1.94 -24.31 16.36
C VAL A 138 2.21 -25.73 15.86
N PHE A 139 3.32 -25.93 15.14
CA PHE A 139 3.74 -27.22 14.58
C PHE A 139 4.92 -27.81 15.38
N PRO A 140 5.16 -29.12 15.31
CA PRO A 140 6.38 -29.73 15.82
C PRO A 140 7.63 -29.11 15.18
N GLU A 141 8.75 -29.03 15.90
CA GLU A 141 9.98 -28.37 15.43
C GLU A 141 10.53 -29.03 14.15
N GLU A 142 10.39 -30.34 14.04
CA GLU A 142 10.79 -31.15 12.88
C GLU A 142 10.01 -30.82 11.60
N HIS A 143 8.85 -30.16 11.70
CA HIS A 143 8.04 -29.74 10.56
C HIS A 143 8.56 -28.43 9.93
N TYR A 144 9.34 -27.63 10.66
CA TYR A 144 9.93 -26.39 10.14
C TYR A 144 11.19 -26.67 9.30
N ASP A 145 11.71 -25.62 8.64
CA ASP A 145 12.94 -25.72 7.85
C ASP A 145 14.11 -26.11 8.76
N GLN A 146 14.84 -27.16 8.37
CA GLN A 146 15.99 -27.65 9.13
C GLN A 146 17.29 -27.06 8.58
N TRP A 147 18.05 -26.40 9.45
CA TRP A 147 19.28 -25.70 9.11
C TRP A 147 20.46 -26.26 9.90
N GLU A 148 21.51 -26.71 9.20
CA GLU A 148 22.69 -27.31 9.83
C GLU A 148 23.98 -26.64 9.36
N TYR A 149 25.06 -26.78 10.14
CA TYR A 149 26.39 -26.39 9.70
C TYR A 149 26.98 -27.46 8.76
N PRO A 150 27.79 -27.08 7.76
CA PRO A 150 28.50 -28.04 6.92
C PRO A 150 29.40 -28.97 7.77
N PRO A 151 29.45 -30.29 7.48
CA PRO A 151 30.27 -31.23 8.23
C PRO A 151 31.75 -30.86 8.11
N GLY A 152 32.49 -30.99 9.23
CA GLY A 152 33.93 -30.70 9.29
C GLY A 152 34.29 -29.23 9.41
N ASN A 153 33.31 -28.32 9.49
CA ASN A 153 33.56 -26.89 9.70
C ASN A 153 32.98 -26.44 11.06
N ASN A 154 33.75 -26.63 12.13
CA ASN A 154 33.41 -26.15 13.47
C ASN A 154 33.67 -24.64 13.64
N SER A 155 33.95 -23.93 12.55
CA SER A 155 34.14 -22.49 12.60
C SER A 155 32.82 -21.82 12.97
N THR A 156 32.86 -20.93 13.96
CA THR A 156 31.78 -20.00 14.30
C THR A 156 31.38 -19.10 13.11
N TYR A 157 32.21 -19.04 12.07
CA TYR A 157 31.96 -18.29 10.83
C TYR A 157 31.25 -19.10 9.73
N ALA A 158 31.01 -20.41 9.93
CA ALA A 158 30.32 -21.22 8.94
C ALA A 158 28.85 -20.78 8.80
N LYS A 159 28.36 -20.56 7.58
CA LYS A 159 26.93 -20.27 7.36
C LYS A 159 26.11 -21.55 7.44
N LYS A 160 25.00 -21.52 8.18
CA LYS A 160 24.03 -22.62 8.18
C LYS A 160 23.46 -22.83 6.78
N ARG A 161 23.36 -24.08 6.35
CA ARG A 161 22.73 -24.49 5.09
C ARG A 161 21.38 -25.15 5.36
N LEU A 162 20.44 -24.94 4.45
CA LEU A 162 19.15 -25.63 4.49
C LEU A 162 19.38 -27.11 4.14
N VAL A 163 19.06 -28.01 5.07
CA VAL A 163 19.22 -29.46 4.88
C VAL A 163 17.89 -30.11 4.50
N ASN A 164 16.81 -29.67 5.14
CA ASN A 164 15.47 -30.13 4.82
C ASN A 164 14.50 -28.94 4.76
N THR A 165 13.68 -28.89 3.72
CA THR A 165 12.58 -27.93 3.63
C THR A 165 11.45 -28.35 4.56
N ALA A 166 10.67 -27.38 5.04
CA ALA A 166 9.49 -27.63 5.85
C ALA A 166 8.56 -28.72 5.26
N SER A 167 7.90 -29.43 6.16
CA SER A 167 6.87 -30.44 5.83
C SER A 167 5.69 -29.80 5.08
N TRP A 168 4.85 -30.65 4.49
CA TRP A 168 3.82 -30.21 3.54
C TRP A 168 2.79 -29.23 4.16
N ASP A 169 2.40 -29.44 5.41
CA ASP A 169 1.51 -28.58 6.19
C ASP A 169 2.09 -27.16 6.36
N VAL A 170 3.30 -27.03 6.89
CA VAL A 170 3.98 -25.73 7.06
C VAL A 170 4.27 -25.08 5.71
N LYS A 171 4.66 -25.88 4.71
CA LYS A 171 4.90 -25.41 3.33
C LYS A 171 3.64 -24.82 2.70
N MET A 172 2.47 -25.44 2.89
CA MET A 172 1.20 -24.91 2.39
C MET A 172 0.85 -23.56 3.02
N ILE A 173 1.12 -23.37 4.31
CA ILE A 173 0.92 -22.08 4.98
C ILE A 173 1.87 -21.01 4.43
N LYS A 174 3.14 -21.35 4.20
CA LYS A 174 4.11 -20.43 3.55
C LYS A 174 3.64 -20.02 2.15
N ILE A 175 3.17 -20.97 1.36
CA ILE A 175 2.64 -20.71 0.01
C ILE A 175 1.39 -19.82 0.09
N ALA A 176 0.45 -20.11 0.99
CA ALA A 176 -0.76 -19.31 1.17
C ALA A 176 -0.43 -17.88 1.64
N SER A 177 0.51 -17.74 2.59
CA SER A 177 1.03 -16.46 3.04
C SER A 177 1.58 -15.66 1.86
N TYR A 178 2.52 -16.23 1.11
CA TYR A 178 3.12 -15.56 -0.05
C TYR A 178 2.07 -15.18 -1.11
N ALA A 179 1.16 -16.10 -1.43
CA ALA A 179 0.10 -15.83 -2.41
C ALA A 179 -0.80 -14.68 -1.95
N SER A 180 -1.17 -14.62 -0.68
CA SER A 180 -2.01 -13.54 -0.15
C SER A 180 -1.34 -12.18 -0.20
N GLU A 181 -0.04 -12.10 0.11
CA GLU A 181 0.75 -10.87 -0.04
C GLU A 181 0.83 -10.41 -1.50
N VAL A 182 1.10 -11.34 -2.43
CA VAL A 182 1.16 -11.05 -3.88
C VAL A 182 -0.19 -10.53 -4.38
N VAL A 183 -1.30 -11.15 -4.00
CA VAL A 183 -2.64 -10.68 -4.38
C VAL A 183 -2.90 -9.28 -3.84
N ALA A 184 -2.58 -9.00 -2.57
CA ALA A 184 -2.70 -7.66 -2.01
C ALA A 184 -1.85 -6.63 -2.79
N GLY A 185 -0.61 -6.98 -3.15
CA GLY A 185 0.28 -6.13 -3.94
C GLY A 185 -0.25 -5.85 -5.36
N VAL A 186 -0.77 -6.87 -6.05
CA VAL A 186 -1.39 -6.71 -7.37
C VAL A 186 -2.60 -5.78 -7.29
N PHE A 187 -3.48 -5.95 -6.30
CA PHE A 187 -4.64 -5.06 -6.15
C PHE A 187 -4.28 -3.64 -5.73
N LEU A 188 -3.18 -3.44 -5.00
CA LEU A 188 -2.63 -2.11 -4.73
C LEU A 188 -2.20 -1.41 -6.02
N ILE A 189 -1.53 -2.12 -6.94
CA ILE A 189 -1.15 -1.57 -8.25
C ILE A 189 -2.41 -1.30 -9.10
N LEU A 190 -3.35 -2.25 -9.15
CA LEU A 190 -4.62 -2.05 -9.86
C LEU A 190 -5.39 -0.85 -9.31
N SER A 191 -5.35 -0.60 -8.00
CA SER A 191 -5.99 0.56 -7.39
C SER A 191 -5.39 1.89 -7.90
N HIS A 192 -4.07 1.97 -8.06
CA HIS A 192 -3.42 3.13 -8.71
C HIS A 192 -3.83 3.27 -10.18
N LEU A 193 -3.93 2.15 -10.91
CA LEU A 193 -4.40 2.17 -12.30
C LEU A 193 -5.86 2.61 -12.40
N VAL A 194 -6.72 2.25 -11.44
CA VAL A 194 -8.12 2.70 -11.39
C VAL A 194 -8.19 4.20 -11.12
N ILE A 195 -7.35 4.73 -10.22
CA ILE A 195 -7.24 6.19 -9.98
C ILE A 195 -6.82 6.91 -11.25
N TRP A 196 -5.76 6.45 -11.91
CA TRP A 196 -5.26 7.05 -13.15
C TRP A 196 -6.25 6.90 -14.31
N TYR A 197 -6.94 5.77 -14.42
CA TYR A 197 -7.92 5.55 -15.48
C TYR A 197 -9.18 6.39 -15.28
N GLY A 198 -9.58 6.59 -14.03
CA GLY A 198 -10.78 7.35 -13.67
C GLY A 198 -10.57 8.85 -13.51
N CYS A 199 -9.35 9.37 -13.66
CA CYS A 199 -9.12 10.81 -13.61
C CYS A 199 -9.45 11.44 -14.97
N GLU A 200 -10.19 12.54 -14.95
CA GLU A 200 -10.56 13.26 -16.17
C GLU A 200 -9.37 14.06 -16.72
N GLU A 201 -8.48 14.48 -15.83
CA GLU A 201 -7.26 15.25 -16.10
C GLU A 201 -6.34 14.56 -17.12
N ARG A 202 -6.42 13.23 -17.26
CA ARG A 202 -5.65 12.50 -18.27
C ARG A 202 -6.03 12.85 -19.72
N HIS A 203 -7.18 13.48 -19.95
CA HIS A 203 -7.65 13.87 -21.28
C HIS A 203 -7.34 15.35 -21.61
N TYR A 204 -6.71 16.08 -20.68
CA TYR A 204 -6.41 17.50 -20.84
C TYR A 204 -4.90 17.73 -20.75
N ASP A 205 -4.33 18.32 -21.80
CA ASP A 205 -2.89 18.61 -21.85
C ASP A 205 -2.53 19.95 -21.19
N LEU A 206 -3.53 20.84 -21.01
CA LEU A 206 -3.33 22.23 -20.63
C LEU A 206 -4.24 22.64 -19.45
N PRO A 207 -3.71 23.31 -18.40
CA PRO A 207 -4.50 23.75 -17.24
C PRO A 207 -5.70 24.64 -17.62
N GLU A 208 -5.58 25.41 -18.70
CA GLU A 208 -6.64 26.31 -19.19
C GLU A 208 -7.87 25.56 -19.71
N GLN A 209 -7.75 24.26 -20.01
CA GLN A 209 -8.87 23.44 -20.44
C GLN A 209 -9.69 22.90 -19.25
N LEU A 210 -9.08 22.80 -18.06
CA LEU A 210 -9.72 22.29 -16.84
C LEU A 210 -10.72 23.28 -16.23
N SER A 211 -10.59 24.58 -16.52
CA SER A 211 -11.53 25.61 -16.06
C SER A 211 -12.92 25.44 -16.68
N ARG A 212 -13.01 24.82 -17.87
CA ARG A 212 -14.27 24.54 -18.57
C ARG A 212 -15.11 23.43 -17.93
N LEU A 213 -14.53 22.67 -17.01
CA LEU A 213 -15.22 21.64 -16.23
C LEU A 213 -15.87 22.18 -14.95
N ARG A 214 -15.65 23.46 -14.64
CA ARG A 214 -16.36 24.12 -13.54
C ARG A 214 -17.78 24.42 -14.03
N ASP A 215 -18.79 23.96 -13.30
CA ASP A 215 -20.18 24.03 -13.75
C ASP A 215 -20.56 25.47 -14.15
N PRO A 216 -21.15 25.69 -15.34
CA PRO A 216 -21.58 27.01 -15.78
C PRO A 216 -22.66 27.63 -14.87
N ASP A 217 -23.33 26.81 -14.05
CA ASP A 217 -24.39 27.24 -13.14
C ASP A 217 -23.86 28.07 -11.95
N GLU A 218 -22.54 28.03 -11.62
CA GLU A 218 -21.98 28.92 -10.59
C GLU A 218 -21.98 30.39 -11.05
N ASP A 219 -21.83 30.65 -12.36
CA ASP A 219 -21.71 32.02 -12.89
C ASP A 219 -23.07 32.74 -13.02
N GLU A 220 -24.19 32.03 -13.13
CA GLU A 220 -25.53 32.65 -13.23
C GLU A 220 -26.11 33.07 -11.87
N SER A 221 -25.59 32.55 -10.75
CA SER A 221 -26.12 32.84 -9.41
C SER A 221 -25.56 34.12 -8.75
N GLY A 222 -24.58 34.78 -9.37
CA GLY A 222 -23.86 35.91 -8.80
C GLY A 222 -24.45 37.30 -9.06
N ASP A 223 -25.42 37.46 -9.96
CA ASP A 223 -25.82 38.79 -10.48
C ASP A 223 -27.21 39.28 -10.03
N SER A 224 -27.86 38.61 -9.08
CA SER A 224 -29.25 38.92 -8.68
C SER A 224 -29.41 39.69 -7.36
N SER A 225 -28.36 40.31 -6.80
CA SER A 225 -28.42 40.98 -5.47
C SER A 225 -28.11 42.47 -5.47
N SER A 226 -28.31 43.16 -6.60
CA SER A 226 -28.26 44.62 -6.69
C SER A 226 -29.62 45.21 -7.06
N GLU A 227 -30.54 45.23 -6.08
CA GLU A 227 -31.69 46.15 -6.00
C GLU A 227 -31.91 46.62 -4.56
#